data_AF-A0A9E4V7H3-F1
#
_entry.id   AF-A0A9E4V7H3-F1
#
_cell.length_a   1.000
_cell.length_b   1.000
_cell.length_c   1.000
_cell.angle_alpha   90.00
_cell.angle_beta   90.00
_cell.angle_gamma   90.00
#
_symmetry.space_group_name_H-M   'P 1'
#
loop_
_entity.id
_entity.type
_entity.pdbx_description
1 polymer ?
#
loop_
_entity_poly.entity_id
_entity_poly.type
_entity_poly.pdbx_seq_one_letter_code
_entity_poly.pdbx_strand_id
1 'polypeptide(L)'
;MAREAYRSLYGDLTKLKDDSLLKDPAGGTGDDDELFQLLLSVSDWVDHYCNRHFYPRTETLVFDGGGTAQLLVPDLISVTSLKEDNNGDLSFNEVWATSDYWLQPYNAAPSQHWGGPYTAVKARSAGNKADGFAAGEQNFQISGVWGYAQFSEDSGIDLDDASMTTTKTTVAVDDGTQFHIGETVLIGTEQMLVTGISGNNLTVSRGLNGSIAAAHAD
;
A
#
# COMPACT_ATOMS: atom_id res chain seq x y z
N MET A 1 1.77 -23.13 -12.96
CA MET A 1 0.62 -22.93 -12.06
C MET A 1 0.79 -21.56 -11.44
N ALA A 2 -0.16 -20.64 -11.64
CA ALA A 2 -0.14 -19.31 -11.03
C ALA A 2 -1.11 -19.33 -9.84
N ARG A 3 -0.65 -18.85 -8.68
CA ARG A 3 -1.51 -18.56 -7.52
C ARG A 3 -1.67 -17.06 -7.46
N GLU A 4 -2.82 -16.60 -6.97
CA GLU A 4 -3.05 -15.18 -6.72
C GLU A 4 -1.96 -14.63 -5.80
N ALA A 5 -1.47 -13.43 -6.11
CA ALA A 5 -0.50 -12.76 -5.27
C ALA A 5 -1.15 -12.42 -3.94
N TYR A 6 -0.39 -12.54 -2.84
CA TYR A 6 -0.89 -12.08 -1.56
C TYR A 6 -1.10 -10.55 -1.58
N ARG A 7 -1.85 -10.06 -0.60
CA ARG A 7 -2.08 -8.64 -0.30
C ARG A 7 -2.12 -8.47 1.21
N SER A 8 -2.18 -7.24 1.70
CA SER A 8 -2.26 -7.00 3.14
C SER A 8 -3.56 -7.56 3.73
N LEU A 9 -3.44 -8.18 4.91
CA LEU A 9 -4.57 -8.75 5.66
C LEU A 9 -5.02 -7.80 6.76
N TYR A 10 -6.32 -7.83 7.08
CA TYR A 10 -6.90 -7.06 8.18
C TYR A 10 -7.05 -7.88 9.47
N GLY A 11 -6.05 -8.70 9.76
CA GLY A 11 -6.05 -9.57 10.95
C GLY A 11 -4.72 -10.29 11.13
N ASP A 12 -4.52 -10.76 12.35
CA ASP A 12 -3.33 -11.48 12.78
C ASP A 12 -3.72 -12.93 13.09
N LEU A 13 -3.07 -13.88 12.42
CA LEU A 13 -3.37 -15.30 12.57
C LEU A 13 -3.07 -15.78 14.00
N THR A 14 -2.01 -15.26 14.62
CA THR A 14 -1.64 -15.59 16.00
C THR A 14 -2.74 -15.13 16.95
N LYS A 15 -3.21 -13.88 16.82
CA LYS A 15 -4.33 -13.37 17.64
C LYS A 15 -5.63 -14.13 17.42
N LEU A 16 -5.93 -14.53 16.18
CA LEU A 16 -7.14 -15.30 15.89
C LEU A 16 -7.14 -16.66 16.61
N LYS A 17 -5.99 -17.32 16.69
CA LYS A 17 -5.83 -18.60 17.41
C LYS A 17 -5.86 -18.41 18.92
N ASP A 18 -5.23 -17.34 19.41
CA ASP A 18 -5.20 -17.01 20.84
C ASP A 18 -6.55 -16.49 21.37
N ASP A 19 -7.52 -16.19 20.50
CA ASP A 19 -8.86 -15.81 20.95
C ASP A 19 -9.58 -16.99 21.62
N SER A 20 -10.18 -16.68 22.76
CA SER A 20 -11.07 -17.50 23.58
C SER A 20 -12.18 -18.26 22.82
N LEU A 21 -12.49 -17.83 21.59
CA LEU A 21 -13.49 -18.41 20.69
C LEU A 21 -12.99 -19.65 19.93
N LEU A 22 -11.75 -19.65 19.41
CA LEU A 22 -11.23 -20.75 18.61
C LEU A 22 -10.63 -21.86 19.49
N LYS A 23 -10.08 -21.50 20.66
CA LYS A 23 -9.46 -22.43 21.63
C LYS A 23 -8.52 -23.47 20.98
N ASP A 24 -7.84 -23.09 19.91
CA ASP A 24 -6.72 -23.85 19.40
C ASP A 24 -5.46 -23.26 20.07
N PRO A 25 -4.92 -23.89 21.13
CA PRO A 25 -3.73 -23.36 21.78
C PRO A 25 -2.64 -23.22 20.72
N ALA A 26 -1.95 -22.06 20.68
CA ALA A 26 -0.92 -21.57 19.74
C ALA A 26 0.24 -22.53 19.33
N GLY A 27 -0.05 -23.79 19.09
CA GLY A 27 0.86 -24.89 18.82
C GLY A 27 0.27 -25.96 17.90
N GLY A 28 -1.04 -25.93 17.61
CA GLY A 28 -1.59 -26.58 16.43
C GLY A 28 -1.21 -25.81 15.17
N THR A 29 -0.49 -26.45 14.24
CA THR A 29 -0.16 -25.86 12.92
C THR A 29 -0.96 -26.49 11.78
N GLY A 30 -1.93 -27.36 12.11
CA GLY A 30 -2.64 -28.18 11.13
C GLY A 30 -3.55 -27.36 10.22
N ASP A 31 -4.18 -26.33 10.78
CA ASP A 31 -5.23 -25.55 10.13
C ASP A 31 -4.76 -24.12 9.77
N ASP A 32 -3.47 -23.81 9.96
CA ASP A 32 -2.88 -22.48 9.76
C ASP A 32 -3.09 -21.97 8.35
N ASP A 33 -2.84 -22.83 7.37
CA ASP A 33 -3.01 -22.51 5.96
C ASP A 33 -4.47 -22.18 5.66
N GLU A 34 -5.43 -22.93 6.23
CA GLU A 34 -6.86 -22.76 5.99
C GLU A 34 -7.40 -21.50 6.67
N LEU A 35 -6.98 -21.25 7.91
CA LEU A 35 -7.29 -20.02 8.64
C LEU A 35 -6.69 -18.80 7.92
N PHE A 36 -5.47 -18.91 7.42
CA PHE A 36 -4.82 -17.84 6.66
C PHE A 36 -5.58 -17.53 5.35
N GLN A 37 -6.02 -18.56 4.62
CA GLN A 37 -6.90 -18.38 3.46
C GLN A 37 -8.24 -17.73 3.83
N LEU A 38 -8.81 -18.08 4.98
CA LEU A 38 -10.04 -17.46 5.46
C LEU A 38 -9.82 -15.97 5.76
N LEU A 39 -8.75 -15.59 6.46
CA LEU A 39 -8.43 -14.16 6.71
C LEU A 39 -8.28 -13.40 5.39
N LEU A 40 -7.61 -13.98 4.38
CA LEU A 40 -7.47 -13.36 3.06
C LEU A 40 -8.83 -13.11 2.40
N SER A 41 -9.72 -14.11 2.44
CA SER A 41 -11.06 -14.03 1.85
C SER A 41 -11.96 -13.01 2.55
N VAL A 42 -11.90 -12.94 3.88
CA VAL A 42 -12.67 -11.98 4.68
C VAL A 42 -12.14 -10.57 4.45
N SER A 43 -10.82 -10.41 4.37
CA SER A 43 -10.20 -9.10 4.08
C SER A 43 -10.67 -8.56 2.72
N ASP A 44 -10.73 -9.43 1.70
CA ASP A 44 -11.29 -9.10 0.39
C ASP A 44 -12.76 -8.73 0.44
N TRP A 45 -13.53 -9.50 1.20
CA TRP A 45 -14.95 -9.26 1.31
C TRP A 45 -15.23 -7.88 1.94
N VAL A 46 -14.43 -7.47 2.93
CA VAL A 46 -14.51 -6.13 3.52
C VAL A 46 -14.16 -5.04 2.51
N ASP A 47 -13.05 -5.18 1.77
CA ASP A 47 -12.65 -4.25 0.73
C ASP A 47 -13.76 -4.07 -0.33
N HIS A 48 -14.28 -5.19 -0.83
CA HIS A 48 -15.33 -5.19 -1.85
C HIS A 48 -16.64 -4.61 -1.32
N TYR A 49 -17.03 -4.97 -0.08
CA TYR A 49 -18.23 -4.45 0.55
C TYR A 49 -18.16 -2.93 0.78
N CYS A 50 -16.99 -2.42 1.17
CA CYS A 50 -16.77 -0.99 1.34
C CYS A 50 -16.48 -0.26 0.02
N ASN A 51 -16.23 -0.99 -1.07
CA ASN A 51 -15.73 -0.48 -2.35
C ASN A 51 -14.48 0.41 -2.18
N ARG A 52 -13.57 -0.02 -1.31
CA ARG A 52 -12.35 0.69 -0.92
C ARG A 52 -11.25 -0.32 -0.63
N HIS A 53 -10.01 0.16 -0.62
CA HIS A 53 -8.87 -0.63 -0.16
C HIS A 53 -8.30 0.04 1.09
N PHE A 54 -8.27 -0.68 2.20
CA PHE A 54 -7.75 -0.15 3.47
C PHE A 54 -6.22 -0.29 3.61
N TYR A 55 -5.56 -0.99 2.69
CA TYR A 55 -4.10 -1.06 2.61
C TYR A 55 -3.50 -0.15 1.52
N PRO A 56 -2.24 0.29 1.68
CA PRO A 56 -1.55 1.11 0.70
C PRO A 56 -1.15 0.32 -0.56
N ARG A 57 -1.42 0.88 -1.73
CA ARG A 57 -1.08 0.33 -3.05
C ARG A 57 -0.30 1.34 -3.88
N THR A 58 0.85 0.93 -4.40
CA THR A 58 1.66 1.75 -5.30
C THR A 58 1.21 1.51 -6.73
N GLU A 59 0.46 2.45 -7.29
CA GLU A 59 -0.16 2.30 -8.61
C GLU A 59 -0.11 3.62 -9.40
N THR A 60 -0.20 3.49 -10.72
CA THR A 60 -0.37 4.63 -11.62
C THR A 60 -1.77 4.58 -12.22
N LEU A 61 -2.57 5.57 -11.89
CA LEU A 61 -3.96 5.70 -12.34
C LEU A 61 -4.08 6.85 -13.34
N VAL A 62 -5.00 6.69 -14.28
CA VAL A 62 -5.28 7.68 -15.32
C VAL A 62 -6.71 8.20 -15.11
N PHE A 63 -6.89 9.49 -15.33
CA PHE A 63 -8.11 10.22 -15.03
C PHE A 63 -8.54 11.10 -16.19
N ASP A 64 -9.86 11.23 -16.34
CA ASP A 64 -10.48 12.23 -17.20
C ASP A 64 -10.46 13.59 -16.50
N GLY A 65 -10.09 14.63 -17.24
CA GLY A 65 -10.15 16.00 -16.79
C GLY A 65 -11.57 16.55 -16.91
N GLY A 66 -12.04 17.20 -15.85
CA GLY A 66 -13.39 17.76 -15.78
C GLY A 66 -13.54 19.21 -16.28
N GLY A 67 -12.45 19.87 -16.68
CA GLY A 67 -12.45 21.31 -16.97
C GLY A 67 -12.59 22.18 -15.72
N THR A 68 -12.19 21.68 -14.55
CA THR A 68 -12.32 22.39 -13.27
C THR A 68 -10.99 22.43 -12.53
N ALA A 69 -10.87 23.28 -11.51
CA ALA A 69 -9.68 23.34 -10.67
C ALA A 69 -9.52 22.10 -9.76
N GLN A 70 -10.50 21.20 -9.69
CA GLN A 70 -10.49 20.03 -8.81
C GLN A 70 -10.66 18.75 -9.64
N LEU A 71 -9.75 17.80 -9.43
CA LEU A 71 -9.85 16.44 -9.94
C LEU A 71 -10.25 15.51 -8.80
N LEU A 72 -11.38 14.83 -8.93
CA LEU A 72 -11.80 13.80 -7.98
C LEU A 72 -10.99 12.54 -8.24
N VAL A 73 -10.45 11.96 -7.17
CA VAL A 73 -9.62 10.76 -7.23
C VAL A 73 -10.13 9.76 -6.19
N PRO A 74 -9.90 8.45 -6.38
CA PRO A 74 -10.12 7.46 -5.33
C PRO A 74 -9.18 7.73 -4.15
N ASP A 75 -9.30 6.90 -3.11
CA ASP A 75 -8.51 7.05 -1.89
C ASP A 75 -7.01 7.14 -2.19
N LEU A 76 -6.44 8.31 -1.93
CA LEU A 76 -5.06 8.67 -2.23
C LEU A 76 -4.31 8.98 -0.93
N ILE A 77 -3.17 8.35 -0.73
CA ILE A 77 -2.30 8.58 0.44
C ILE A 77 -1.21 9.58 0.07
N SER A 78 -0.57 9.42 -1.08
CA SER A 78 0.49 10.32 -1.53
C SER A 78 0.64 10.31 -3.06
N VAL A 79 1.13 11.43 -3.61
CA VAL A 79 1.44 11.56 -5.04
C VAL A 79 2.95 11.50 -5.22
N THR A 80 3.41 10.57 -6.06
CA THR A 80 4.79 10.48 -6.51
C THR A 80 5.00 11.36 -7.75
N SER A 81 4.07 11.32 -8.71
CA SER A 81 4.08 12.21 -9.87
C SER A 81 2.67 12.45 -10.39
N LEU A 82 2.36 13.70 -10.72
CA LEU A 82 1.18 14.09 -11.49
C LEU A 82 1.65 14.56 -12.86
N LYS A 83 1.07 14.00 -13.92
CA LYS A 83 1.39 14.33 -15.30
C LYS A 83 0.13 14.60 -16.11
N GLU A 84 0.28 15.43 -17.12
CA GLU A 84 -0.76 15.84 -18.06
C GLU A 84 -0.36 15.43 -19.48
N ASP A 85 -1.35 14.94 -20.22
CA ASP A 85 -1.30 14.80 -21.66
C ASP A 85 -2.01 16.01 -22.29
N ASN A 86 -1.23 16.89 -22.91
CA ASN A 86 -1.70 18.14 -23.49
C ASN A 86 -1.94 18.05 -25.01
N ASN A 87 -1.64 16.92 -25.65
CA ASN A 87 -1.76 16.73 -27.09
C ASN A 87 -2.62 15.51 -27.48
N GLY A 88 -3.07 14.72 -26.51
CA GLY A 88 -3.96 13.58 -26.71
C GLY A 88 -3.26 12.35 -27.28
N ASP A 89 -1.94 12.22 -27.09
CA ASP A 89 -1.15 11.09 -27.58
C ASP A 89 -0.89 9.99 -26.53
N LEU A 90 -1.41 10.17 -25.30
CA LEU A 90 -1.26 9.28 -24.15
C LEU A 90 0.19 9.09 -23.66
N SER A 91 1.10 9.99 -24.00
CA SER A 91 2.50 9.94 -23.56
C SER A 91 2.76 10.68 -22.24
N PHE A 92 1.80 11.47 -21.74
CA PHE A 92 1.88 12.19 -20.45
C PHE A 92 3.22 12.91 -20.22
N ASN A 93 3.62 13.74 -21.19
CA ASN A 93 4.96 14.34 -21.19
C ASN A 93 5.09 15.54 -20.24
N GLU A 94 3.99 16.15 -19.84
CA GLU A 94 4.00 17.36 -19.01
C GLU A 94 3.88 16.99 -17.53
N VAL A 95 4.87 17.37 -16.72
CA VAL A 95 4.90 17.06 -15.28
C VAL A 95 4.45 18.28 -14.47
N TRP A 96 3.48 18.08 -13.58
CA TRP A 96 3.06 19.10 -12.63
C TRP A 96 3.97 19.07 -11.39
N ALA A 97 4.46 20.24 -10.97
CA ALA A 97 5.25 20.34 -9.76
C ALA A 97 4.35 20.21 -8.52
N THR A 98 4.93 19.78 -7.38
CA THR A 98 4.20 19.74 -6.09
C THR A 98 3.69 21.12 -5.65
N SER A 99 4.29 22.20 -6.16
CA SER A 99 3.84 23.57 -5.94
C SER A 99 2.62 23.98 -6.77
N ASP A 100 2.21 23.19 -7.75
CA ASP A 100 1.10 23.50 -8.68
C ASP A 100 -0.26 23.01 -8.17
N TYR A 101 -0.28 22.10 -7.20
CA TYR A 101 -1.52 21.51 -6.67
C TYR A 101 -1.46 21.28 -5.17
N TRP A 102 -2.62 21.17 -4.53
CA TRP A 102 -2.79 20.74 -3.15
C TRP A 102 -3.73 19.54 -3.09
N LEU A 103 -3.52 18.66 -2.10
CA LEU A 103 -4.39 17.51 -1.86
C LEU A 103 -5.52 17.89 -0.90
N GLN A 104 -6.69 17.29 -1.11
CA GLN A 104 -7.90 17.50 -0.31
C GLN A 104 -8.50 16.17 0.16
N PRO A 105 -9.13 16.12 1.34
CA PRO A 105 -9.35 17.22 2.27
C PRO A 105 -8.05 17.73 2.90
N TYR A 106 -8.02 19.01 3.27
CA TYR A 106 -6.86 19.55 3.99
C TYR A 106 -6.74 18.86 5.35
N ASN A 107 -5.51 18.59 5.78
CA ASN A 107 -5.21 17.89 7.04
C ASN A 107 -5.78 16.45 7.11
N ALA A 108 -5.97 15.76 5.98
CA ALA A 108 -6.40 14.37 5.95
C ALA A 108 -5.44 13.44 6.72
N ALA A 109 -4.13 13.74 6.68
CA ALA A 109 -3.07 13.04 7.40
C ALA A 109 -3.11 11.51 7.23
N PRO A 110 -3.10 10.98 5.99
CA PRO A 110 -3.30 9.55 5.72
C PRO A 110 -2.21 8.64 6.30
N SER A 111 -1.08 9.21 6.75
CA SER A 111 -0.02 8.48 7.44
C SER A 111 -0.22 8.35 8.96
N GLN A 112 -1.31 8.86 9.50
CA GLN A 112 -1.66 8.77 10.92
C GLN A 112 -2.75 7.74 11.13
N HIS A 113 -2.74 7.05 12.27
CA HIS A 113 -3.75 6.02 12.57
C HIS A 113 -5.19 6.57 12.70
N TRP A 114 -5.34 7.88 13.00
CA TRP A 114 -6.63 8.59 13.02
C TRP A 114 -6.93 9.34 11.71
N GLY A 115 -6.04 9.25 10.73
CA GLY A 115 -6.14 9.96 9.47
C GLY A 115 -7.10 9.32 8.48
N GLY A 116 -7.31 10.00 7.36
CA GLY A 116 -8.05 9.48 6.22
C GLY A 116 -7.38 9.85 4.90
N PRO A 117 -7.86 9.30 3.78
CA PRO A 117 -7.25 9.52 2.48
C PRO A 117 -7.60 10.89 1.92
N TYR A 118 -6.76 11.35 1.00
CA TYR A 118 -7.13 12.39 0.06
C TYR A 118 -8.11 11.83 -0.98
N THR A 119 -9.12 12.62 -1.34
CA THR A 119 -10.17 12.25 -2.31
C THR A 119 -10.24 13.21 -3.48
N ALA A 120 -9.41 14.26 -3.48
CA ALA A 120 -9.28 15.16 -4.61
C ALA A 120 -7.88 15.78 -4.67
N VAL A 121 -7.45 16.07 -5.89
CA VAL A 121 -6.30 16.92 -6.18
C VAL A 121 -6.83 18.26 -6.69
N LYS A 122 -6.40 19.37 -6.10
CA LYS A 122 -6.84 20.70 -6.48
C LYS A 122 -5.67 21.51 -7.04
N ALA A 123 -5.81 21.99 -8.26
CA ALA A 123 -4.88 22.93 -8.85
C ALA A 123 -4.85 24.24 -8.05
N ARG A 124 -3.67 24.82 -7.89
CA ARG A 124 -3.54 26.12 -7.22
C ARG A 124 -4.07 27.22 -8.13
N SER A 125 -4.77 28.19 -7.53
CA SER A 125 -5.30 29.35 -8.24
C SER A 125 -4.24 30.36 -8.69
N ALA A 126 -2.98 30.16 -8.32
CA ALA A 126 -1.85 30.99 -8.71
C ALA A 126 -0.70 30.08 -9.15
N GLY A 127 -0.09 30.38 -10.30
CA GLY A 127 1.01 29.60 -10.87
C GLY A 127 0.75 29.16 -12.31
N ASN A 128 1.59 28.25 -12.81
CA ASN A 128 1.59 27.80 -14.20
C ASN A 128 0.40 26.88 -14.55
N LYS A 129 -0.29 26.37 -13.53
CA LYS A 129 -1.44 25.45 -13.65
C LYS A 129 -2.74 26.02 -13.09
N ALA A 130 -2.86 27.36 -13.10
CA ALA A 130 -4.05 28.05 -12.60
C ALA A 130 -5.33 27.75 -13.41
N ASP A 131 -5.18 27.31 -14.66
CA ASP A 131 -6.28 26.89 -15.53
C ASP A 131 -6.92 25.56 -15.09
N GLY A 132 -6.29 24.85 -14.15
CA GLY A 132 -6.84 23.65 -13.55
C GLY A 132 -6.68 22.40 -14.42
N PHE A 133 -7.58 21.45 -14.22
CA PHE A 133 -7.60 20.18 -14.93
C PHE A 133 -8.44 20.32 -16.21
N ALA A 134 -7.78 20.58 -17.33
CA ALA A 134 -8.42 20.77 -18.64
C ALA A 134 -9.36 19.61 -18.98
N ALA A 135 -10.49 19.90 -19.63
CA ALA A 135 -11.45 18.86 -19.99
C ALA A 135 -10.87 17.92 -21.05
N GLY A 136 -10.94 16.61 -20.83
CA GLY A 136 -10.40 15.62 -21.76
C GLY A 136 -10.50 14.20 -21.22
N GLU A 137 -10.43 13.23 -22.13
CA GLU A 137 -10.41 11.80 -21.77
C GLU A 137 -8.98 11.40 -21.44
N GLN A 138 -8.78 10.73 -20.30
CA GLN A 138 -7.51 10.13 -19.88
C GLN A 138 -6.32 11.07 -19.95
N ASN A 139 -6.51 12.36 -19.73
CA ASN A 139 -5.48 13.38 -19.92
C ASN A 139 -4.65 13.66 -18.66
N PHE A 140 -4.97 13.04 -17.52
CA PHE A 140 -4.15 13.14 -16.31
C PHE A 140 -3.71 11.77 -15.81
N GLN A 141 -2.42 11.66 -15.46
CA GLN A 141 -1.84 10.47 -14.88
C GLN A 141 -1.27 10.79 -13.50
N ILE A 142 -1.67 10.03 -12.49
CA ILE A 142 -1.15 10.13 -11.14
C ILE A 142 -0.49 8.80 -10.78
N SER A 143 0.82 8.85 -10.58
CA SER A 143 1.57 7.79 -9.92
C SER A 143 1.68 8.12 -8.44
N GLY A 144 1.35 7.19 -7.58
CA GLY A 144 1.31 7.44 -6.13
C GLY A 144 0.96 6.22 -5.30
N VAL A 145 0.76 6.46 -4.02
CA VAL A 145 0.24 5.46 -3.08
C VAL A 145 -1.25 5.71 -2.87
N TRP A 146 -2.05 4.70 -3.13
CA TRP A 146 -3.52 4.69 -3.06
C TRP A 146 -4.00 3.78 -1.93
N GLY A 147 -5.18 4.01 -1.40
CA GLY A 147 -5.74 3.28 -0.26
C GLY A 147 -6.18 4.21 0.86
N TYR A 148 -6.84 3.66 1.88
CA TYR A 148 -7.46 4.44 2.95
C TYR A 148 -6.43 5.18 3.81
N ALA A 149 -5.40 4.48 4.27
CA ALA A 149 -4.34 5.03 5.11
C ALA A 149 -3.08 4.18 4.97
N GLN A 150 -1.93 4.78 5.28
CA GLN A 150 -0.66 4.08 5.45
C GLN A 150 -0.06 4.47 6.79
N PHE A 151 -0.54 3.82 7.84
CA PHE A 151 0.05 3.94 9.15
C PHE A 151 1.01 2.77 9.37
N SER A 152 2.27 3.08 9.66
CA SER A 152 3.31 2.11 9.98
C SER A 152 3.97 2.50 11.30
N GLU A 153 4.28 1.50 12.12
CA GLU A 153 5.09 1.65 13.32
C GLU A 153 6.48 1.06 13.05
N ASP A 154 7.50 1.67 13.64
CA ASP A 154 8.85 1.12 13.60
C ASP A 154 8.92 -0.09 14.53
N SER A 155 9.32 -1.25 14.01
CA SER A 155 9.52 -2.46 14.82
C SER A 155 10.70 -2.30 15.78
N GLY A 156 11.62 -1.37 15.49
CA GLY A 156 12.87 -1.20 16.23
C GLY A 156 13.86 -2.36 16.03
N ILE A 157 13.63 -3.19 15.01
CA ILE A 157 14.43 -4.37 14.68
C ILE A 157 15.07 -4.18 13.31
N ASP A 158 16.39 -4.35 13.26
CA ASP A 158 17.20 -4.24 12.05
C ASP A 158 17.33 -5.60 11.33
N LEU A 159 17.88 -5.57 10.11
CA LEU A 159 18.12 -6.76 9.29
C LEU A 159 19.40 -7.46 9.75
N ASP A 160 19.32 -8.74 10.15
CA ASP A 160 20.51 -9.57 10.41
C ASP A 160 20.96 -10.29 9.12
N ASP A 161 21.02 -9.56 8.00
CA ASP A 161 21.50 -10.10 6.73
C ASP A 161 22.33 -9.08 5.95
N ALA A 162 23.64 -9.36 5.86
CA ALA A 162 24.61 -8.55 5.14
C ALA A 162 24.28 -8.33 3.65
N SER A 163 23.35 -9.12 3.05
CA SER A 163 22.84 -8.85 1.71
C SER A 163 21.43 -9.41 1.50
N MET A 164 20.40 -8.60 1.77
CA MET A 164 19.05 -8.84 1.26
C MET A 164 19.01 -8.52 -0.24
N THR A 165 18.91 -9.54 -1.10
CA THR A 165 18.77 -9.36 -2.56
C THR A 165 17.29 -9.30 -2.96
N THR A 166 16.98 -8.92 -4.21
CA THR A 166 15.60 -8.83 -4.75
C THR A 166 14.85 -10.16 -4.85
N THR A 167 15.53 -11.30 -4.65
CA THR A 167 14.95 -12.64 -4.81
C THR A 167 14.91 -13.44 -3.51
N LYS A 168 15.57 -12.98 -2.43
CA LYS A 168 15.48 -13.63 -1.13
C LYS A 168 14.04 -13.53 -0.61
N THR A 169 13.51 -14.65 -0.14
CA THR A 169 12.18 -14.77 0.50
C THR A 169 12.30 -15.18 1.97
N THR A 170 13.52 -15.35 2.47
CA THR A 170 13.83 -15.52 3.88
C THR A 170 14.59 -14.29 4.30
N VAL A 171 14.03 -13.53 5.23
CA VAL A 171 14.57 -12.27 5.77
C VAL A 171 15.02 -12.56 7.19
N ALA A 172 16.33 -12.49 7.44
CA ALA A 172 16.87 -12.58 8.78
C ALA A 172 16.76 -11.21 9.47
N VAL A 173 16.34 -11.22 10.72
CA VAL A 173 16.16 -10.02 11.56
C VAL A 173 16.78 -10.26 12.93
N ASP A 174 17.12 -9.21 13.67
CA ASP A 174 17.73 -9.35 15.01
C ASP A 174 16.82 -10.06 16.03
N ASP A 175 15.50 -9.85 15.94
CA ASP A 175 14.50 -10.50 16.80
C ASP A 175 13.22 -10.80 16.02
N GLY A 176 13.00 -12.07 15.70
CA GLY A 176 11.81 -12.52 14.98
C GLY A 176 10.52 -12.47 15.82
N THR A 177 10.61 -12.30 17.14
CA THR A 177 9.45 -12.30 18.04
C THR A 177 8.63 -11.01 17.99
N GLN A 178 9.15 -9.95 17.38
CA GLN A 178 8.41 -8.69 17.17
C GLN A 178 7.43 -8.75 16.00
N PHE A 179 7.48 -9.80 15.18
CA PHE A 179 6.67 -9.93 13.97
C PHE A 179 5.64 -11.04 14.10
N HIS A 180 4.55 -10.93 13.34
CA HIS A 180 3.48 -11.92 13.33
C HIS A 180 3.21 -12.45 11.92
N ILE A 181 2.79 -13.72 11.82
CA ILE A 181 2.35 -14.29 10.54
C ILE A 181 1.06 -13.57 10.10
N GLY A 182 1.06 -13.08 8.85
CA GLY A 182 0.00 -12.25 8.29
C GLY A 182 0.28 -10.75 8.33
N GLU A 183 1.35 -10.32 9.00
CA GLU A 183 1.77 -8.93 9.03
C GLU A 183 2.42 -8.50 7.71
N THR A 184 2.07 -7.29 7.24
CA THR A 184 2.80 -6.65 6.14
C THR A 184 3.88 -5.75 6.71
N VAL A 185 5.14 -6.14 6.53
CA VAL A 185 6.31 -5.35 6.91
C VAL A 185 6.72 -4.43 5.74
N LEU A 186 7.26 -3.26 6.09
CA LEU A 186 7.72 -2.26 5.14
C LEU A 186 9.24 -2.05 5.31
N ILE A 187 10.01 -2.19 4.24
CA ILE A 187 11.43 -1.78 4.21
C ILE A 187 11.63 -0.82 3.03
N GLY A 188 12.02 0.41 3.33
CA GLY A 188 12.01 1.49 2.35
C GLY A 188 10.59 1.69 1.77
N THR A 189 10.41 1.41 0.48
CA THR A 189 9.10 1.44 -0.20
C THR A 189 8.54 0.05 -0.52
N GLU A 190 9.24 -1.01 -0.13
CA GLU A 190 8.81 -2.38 -0.41
C GLU A 190 7.90 -2.92 0.70
N GLN A 191 6.74 -3.43 0.30
CA GLN A 191 5.81 -4.13 1.18
C GLN A 191 6.00 -5.65 1.05
N MET A 192 6.16 -6.33 2.19
CA MET A 192 6.37 -7.77 2.26
C MET A 192 5.44 -8.40 3.30
N LEU A 193 4.80 -9.53 2.97
CA LEU A 193 3.88 -10.23 3.86
C LEU A 193 4.62 -11.37 4.52
N VAL A 194 4.63 -11.40 5.84
CA VAL A 194 5.18 -12.49 6.63
C VAL A 194 4.24 -13.69 6.53
N THR A 195 4.69 -14.77 5.88
CA THR A 195 3.93 -16.02 5.72
C THR A 195 4.40 -17.12 6.65
N GLY A 196 5.52 -16.91 7.37
CA GLY A 196 6.05 -17.86 8.33
C GLY A 196 7.20 -17.27 9.13
N ILE A 197 7.42 -17.77 10.34
CA ILE A 197 8.50 -17.33 11.23
C ILE A 197 9.18 -18.57 11.81
N SER A 198 10.51 -18.61 11.76
CA SER A 198 11.32 -19.65 12.38
C SER A 198 12.51 -19.03 13.10
N GLY A 199 12.39 -18.89 14.42
CA GLY A 199 13.32 -18.08 15.21
C GLY A 199 13.36 -16.65 14.67
N ASN A 200 14.54 -16.21 14.25
CA ASN A 200 14.81 -14.87 13.71
C ASN A 200 14.70 -14.77 12.18
N ASN A 201 14.17 -15.81 11.52
CA ASN A 201 13.99 -15.83 10.08
C ASN A 201 12.52 -15.69 9.72
N LEU A 202 12.19 -14.60 9.03
CA LEU A 202 10.86 -14.37 8.46
C LEU A 202 10.82 -14.97 7.05
N THR A 203 9.82 -15.78 6.75
CA THR A 203 9.48 -16.17 5.38
C THR A 203 8.47 -15.18 4.84
N VAL A 204 8.77 -14.57 3.69
CA VAL A 204 7.98 -13.46 3.16
C VAL A 204 7.55 -13.66 1.71
N SER A 205 6.38 -13.14 1.37
CA SER A 205 5.99 -12.81 0.00
C SER A 205 6.28 -11.34 -0.27
N ARG A 206 6.95 -11.02 -1.38
CA ARG A 206 7.57 -9.72 -1.65
C ARG A 206 6.89 -8.96 -2.77
N GLY A 207 7.15 -7.65 -2.83
CA GLY A 207 6.61 -6.78 -3.90
C GLY A 207 5.09 -6.71 -3.88
N LEU A 208 4.51 -6.62 -2.68
CA LEU A 208 3.06 -6.60 -2.51
C LEU A 208 2.47 -5.24 -2.90
N ASN A 209 1.19 -5.25 -3.22
CA ASN A 209 0.40 -4.04 -3.42
C ASN A 209 1.04 -3.05 -4.41
N GLY A 210 1.67 -3.56 -5.48
CA GLY A 210 2.34 -2.76 -6.50
C GLY A 210 3.73 -2.22 -6.11
N SER A 211 4.24 -2.56 -4.93
CA SER A 211 5.65 -2.34 -4.59
C SER A 211 6.58 -3.29 -5.36
N ILE A 212 7.85 -2.94 -5.47
CA ILE A 212 8.84 -3.70 -6.22
C ILE A 212 9.86 -4.28 -5.24
N ALA A 213 10.16 -5.58 -5.39
CA ALA A 213 11.20 -6.22 -4.60
C ALA A 213 12.56 -5.54 -4.84
N ALA A 214 13.18 -5.04 -3.77
CA ALA A 214 14.43 -4.30 -3.81
C ALA A 214 15.58 -5.06 -3.11
N ALA A 215 16.82 -4.64 -3.34
CA ALA A 215 17.90 -5.05 -2.46
C ALA A 215 17.92 -4.12 -1.24
N HIS A 216 18.08 -4.68 -0.05
CA HIS A 216 18.17 -3.94 1.21
C HIS A 216 19.52 -4.23 1.87
N ALA A 217 20.07 -3.22 2.51
CA ALA A 217 21.23 -3.36 3.39
C ALA A 217 20.74 -3.29 4.83
N ASP A 218 21.48 -3.95 5.72
CA ASP A 218 21.49 -3.64 7.15
C ASP A 218 21.99 -2.20 7.36
#